data_AF-A0A962RLM4-F1
#
_entry.id   AF-A0A962RLM4-F1
#
_cell.length_a   1.000
_cell.length_b   1.000
_cell.length_c   1.000
_cell.angle_alpha   90.00
_cell.angle_beta   90.00
_cell.angle_gamma   90.00
#
_symmetry.space_group_name_H-M   'P 1'
#
loop_
_entity.id
_entity.type
_entity.pdbx_description
1 polymer ?
#
loop_
_entity_poly.entity_id
_entity_poly.type
_entity_poly.pdbx_seq_one_letter_code
_entity_poly.pdbx_strand_id
1 'polypeptide(L)'
;MDLAYGDYRVQAVYGHCDGALCQELVDFWIRAGAIRDRGAAWRRTREVVLTIRNPAGDLVGVCSAGLVSFTKDRRYYYYRMFIRHGDRVYGMMRFVTAAARDYLRDLEVPDKPRGMIIEAENPKLMRQRTIRELGRMGFELVGKSKRGLAIFKLDF
;
A
#
# COMPACT_ATOMS: atom_id res chain seq x y z
N MET A 1 -0.95 12.51 9.18
CA MET A 1 -2.32 11.96 9.14
C MET A 1 -2.40 10.79 10.12
N ASP A 2 -3.42 10.77 10.97
CA ASP A 2 -3.69 9.71 11.94
C ASP A 2 -5.20 9.45 11.95
N LEU A 3 -5.60 8.21 11.70
CA LEU A 3 -6.99 7.82 11.47
C LEU A 3 -7.33 6.57 12.30
N ALA A 4 -8.62 6.37 12.54
CA ALA A 4 -9.14 5.15 13.16
C ALA A 4 -10.02 4.36 12.17
N TYR A 5 -9.99 3.04 12.28
CA TYR A 5 -10.92 2.13 11.60
C TYR A 5 -11.40 1.06 12.59
N GLY A 6 -12.57 1.29 13.19
CA GLY A 6 -12.95 0.56 14.41
C GLY A 6 -11.89 0.82 15.49
N ASP A 7 -11.40 -0.25 16.10
CA ASP A 7 -10.36 -0.18 17.15
C ASP A 7 -8.92 -0.20 16.59
N TYR A 8 -8.75 -0.16 15.27
CA TYR A 8 -7.44 -0.10 14.63
C TYR A 8 -7.01 1.34 14.40
N ARG A 9 -5.72 1.61 14.59
CA ARG A 9 -5.10 2.90 14.27
C ARG A 9 -4.36 2.82 12.94
N VAL A 10 -4.55 3.81 12.09
CA VAL A 10 -3.89 3.94 10.78
C VAL A 10 -3.12 5.25 10.72
N GLN A 11 -1.80 5.18 10.63
CA GLN A 11 -0.93 6.35 10.72
C GLN A 11 -0.07 6.51 9.48
N ALA A 12 0.03 7.74 8.96
CA ALA A 12 0.95 8.06 7.89
C ALA A 12 2.39 8.21 8.36
N VAL A 13 3.31 7.56 7.66
CA VAL A 13 4.75 7.49 7.98
C VAL A 13 5.64 7.70 6.75
N TYR A 14 5.07 8.10 5.61
CA TYR A 14 5.81 8.26 4.37
C TYR A 14 6.93 9.30 4.50
N GLY A 15 8.17 8.90 4.20
CA GLY A 15 9.35 9.74 4.39
C GLY A 15 9.79 9.92 5.85
N HIS A 16 9.04 9.38 6.82
CA HIS A 16 9.26 9.52 8.25
C HIS A 16 9.43 8.15 8.92
N CYS A 17 10.49 7.43 8.53
CA CYS A 17 10.89 6.19 9.17
C CYS A 17 12.16 6.40 9.97
N ASP A 18 12.04 6.46 11.29
CA ASP A 18 13.19 6.43 12.19
C ASP A 18 13.76 5.00 12.33
N GLY A 19 14.91 4.88 13.00
CA GLY A 19 15.59 3.59 13.16
C GLY A 19 14.74 2.52 13.85
N ALA A 20 13.90 2.91 14.82
CA ALA A 20 13.07 1.97 15.58
C ALA A 20 11.89 1.48 14.73
N LEU A 21 11.17 2.39 14.08
CA LEU A 21 10.07 2.05 13.19
C LEU A 21 10.57 1.24 11.99
N CYS A 22 11.72 1.60 11.41
CA CYS A 22 12.30 0.84 10.30
C CYS A 22 12.64 -0.59 10.73
N GLN A 23 13.20 -0.78 11.93
CA GLN A 23 13.48 -2.10 12.46
C GLN A 23 12.19 -2.91 12.69
N GLU A 24 11.17 -2.29 13.29
CA GLU A 24 9.85 -2.92 13.51
C GLU A 24 9.20 -3.37 12.18
N LEU A 25 9.25 -2.54 11.15
CA LEU A 25 8.74 -2.84 9.80
C LEU A 25 9.46 -4.04 9.17
N VAL A 26 10.80 -4.07 9.27
CA VAL A 26 11.60 -5.18 8.77
C VAL A 26 11.22 -6.47 9.48
N ASP A 27 11.18 -6.46 10.81
CA ASP A 27 10.87 -7.67 11.59
C ASP A 27 9.42 -8.12 11.39
N PHE A 28 8.49 -7.19 11.16
CA PHE A 28 7.12 -7.51 10.78
C PHE A 28 7.06 -8.28 9.46
N TRP A 29 7.71 -7.79 8.39
CA TRP A 29 7.70 -8.49 7.10
C TRP A 29 8.42 -9.83 7.13
N ILE A 30 9.55 -9.92 7.84
CA ILE A 30 10.35 -11.14 7.95
C ILE A 30 9.59 -12.21 8.71
N ARG A 31 9.01 -11.89 9.87
CA ARG A 31 8.20 -12.84 10.66
C ARG A 31 6.98 -13.32 9.88
N ALA A 32 6.37 -12.44 9.09
CA ALA A 32 5.22 -12.79 8.27
C ALA A 32 5.57 -13.53 6.96
N GLY A 33 6.86 -13.68 6.63
CA GLY A 33 7.32 -14.24 5.36
C GLY A 33 6.96 -13.40 4.13
N ALA A 34 6.55 -12.14 4.32
CA ALA A 34 6.09 -11.24 3.27
C ALA A 34 7.25 -10.71 2.42
N ILE A 35 8.41 -10.49 3.05
CA ILE A 35 9.69 -10.20 2.39
C ILE A 35 10.72 -11.09 3.05
N ARG A 36 11.46 -11.89 2.27
CA ARG A 36 12.43 -12.87 2.82
C ARG A 36 13.82 -12.27 3.06
N ASP A 37 14.22 -11.32 2.22
CA ASP A 37 15.52 -10.65 2.33
C ASP A 37 15.41 -9.43 3.24
N ARG A 38 16.21 -9.41 4.33
CA ARG A 38 16.25 -8.28 5.28
C ARG A 38 16.72 -6.99 4.61
N GLY A 39 17.65 -7.06 3.66
CA GLY A 39 18.12 -5.88 2.94
C GLY A 39 17.01 -5.24 2.09
N ALA A 40 16.23 -6.06 1.38
CA ALA A 40 15.06 -5.63 0.62
C ALA A 40 13.95 -5.09 1.52
N ALA A 41 13.72 -5.71 2.68
CA ALA A 41 12.79 -5.22 3.68
C ALA A 41 13.22 -3.83 4.18
N TRP A 42 14.50 -3.65 4.52
CA TRP A 42 15.04 -2.36 4.96
C TRP A 42 14.90 -1.27 3.89
N ARG A 43 15.21 -1.58 2.62
CA ARG A 43 15.00 -0.59 1.54
C ARG A 43 13.53 -0.20 1.40
N ARG A 44 12.60 -1.15 1.60
CA ARG A 44 11.15 -0.91 1.49
C ARG A 44 10.58 -0.08 2.63
N THR A 45 11.26 0.08 3.76
CA THR A 45 10.76 0.95 4.85
C THR A 45 10.58 2.40 4.37
N ARG A 46 11.44 2.85 3.44
CA ARG A 46 11.37 4.17 2.79
C ARG A 46 10.13 4.37 1.91
N GLU A 47 9.49 3.28 1.51
CA GLU A 47 8.29 3.30 0.67
C GLU A 47 7.01 3.24 1.50
N VAL A 48 7.07 3.00 2.83
CA VAL A 48 5.87 2.80 3.65
C VAL A 48 5.07 4.09 3.75
N VAL A 49 3.80 4.02 3.38
CA VAL A 49 2.89 5.17 3.41
C VAL A 49 2.11 5.18 4.71
N LEU A 50 1.43 4.06 5.01
CA LEU A 50 0.61 3.91 6.20
C LEU A 50 1.02 2.67 6.97
N THR A 51 1.03 2.76 8.30
CA THR A 51 1.05 1.64 9.23
C THR A 51 -0.35 1.41 9.80
N ILE A 52 -0.64 0.17 10.19
CA ILE A 52 -1.89 -0.23 10.82
C ILE A 52 -1.51 -0.92 12.13
N ARG A 53 -2.01 -0.39 13.24
CA ARG A 53 -1.86 -0.99 14.57
C ARG A 53 -3.20 -1.51 15.08
N ASN A 54 -3.17 -2.67 15.74
CA ASN A 54 -4.34 -3.24 16.42
C ASN A 54 -4.57 -2.55 17.78
N PRO A 55 -5.62 -2.91 18.54
CA PRO A 55 -5.91 -2.29 19.84
C PRO A 55 -4.82 -2.51 20.90
N ALA A 56 -4.05 -3.59 20.78
CA ALA A 56 -2.90 -3.87 21.65
C ALA A 56 -1.67 -3.02 21.30
N GLY A 57 -1.71 -2.24 20.21
CA GLY A 57 -0.61 -1.42 19.72
C GLY A 57 0.36 -2.15 18.80
N ASP A 58 0.15 -3.43 18.50
CA ASP A 58 1.01 -4.20 17.60
C ASP A 58 0.90 -3.69 16.17
N LEU A 59 2.02 -3.62 15.45
CA LEU A 59 2.00 -3.45 14.00
C LEU A 59 1.42 -4.71 13.33
N VAL A 60 0.28 -4.55 12.65
CA VAL A 60 -0.45 -5.66 12.02
C VAL A 60 -0.63 -5.51 10.52
N GLY A 61 -0.34 -4.34 9.97
CA GLY A 61 -0.40 -4.13 8.54
C GLY A 61 0.28 -2.85 8.10
N VAL A 62 0.57 -2.78 6.82
CA VAL A 62 1.21 -1.65 6.17
C VAL A 62 0.73 -1.54 4.73
N CYS A 63 0.76 -0.33 4.18
CA CYS A 63 0.84 -0.15 2.74
C CYS A 63 2.08 0.63 2.35
N SER A 64 2.65 0.32 1.18
CA SER A 64 3.85 0.96 0.65
C SER A 64 3.62 1.43 -0.77
N ALA A 65 4.37 2.46 -1.19
CA ALA A 65 4.31 3.09 -2.49
C ALA A 65 5.73 3.27 -3.05
N GLY A 66 6.20 2.27 -3.80
CA GLY A 66 7.46 2.37 -4.54
C GLY A 66 7.29 3.18 -5.83
N LEU A 67 8.37 3.65 -6.44
CA LEU A 67 8.28 4.35 -7.73
C LEU A 67 8.45 3.39 -8.89
N VAL A 68 7.60 3.52 -9.92
CA VAL A 68 7.71 2.76 -11.18
C VAL A 68 7.44 3.66 -12.38
N SER A 69 8.17 3.45 -13.47
CA SER A 69 7.84 4.04 -14.77
C SER A 69 6.79 3.18 -15.46
N PHE A 70 5.60 3.73 -15.71
CA PHE A 70 4.48 2.97 -16.30
C PHE A 70 4.26 3.29 -17.78
N THR A 71 4.40 4.56 -18.17
CA THR A 71 4.42 5.02 -19.56
C THR A 71 5.70 5.82 -19.81
N LYS A 72 6.04 6.11 -21.07
CA LYS A 72 7.17 7.00 -21.39
C LYS A 72 7.06 8.29 -20.55
N ASP A 73 8.10 8.52 -19.76
CA ASP A 73 8.34 9.70 -18.91
C ASP A 73 7.36 9.97 -17.75
N ARG A 74 6.48 9.02 -17.38
CA ARG A 74 5.58 9.19 -16.23
C ARG A 74 5.81 8.13 -15.15
N ARG A 75 6.20 8.60 -13.97
CA ARG A 75 6.31 7.79 -12.76
C ARG A 75 4.96 7.67 -12.06
N TYR A 76 4.72 6.51 -11.48
CA TYR A 76 3.56 6.19 -10.65
C TYR A 76 4.03 5.59 -9.33
N TYR A 77 3.21 5.75 -8.30
CA TYR A 77 3.34 5.00 -7.06
C TYR A 77 2.85 3.56 -7.28
N TYR A 78 3.77 2.60 -7.28
CA TYR A 78 3.46 1.18 -7.22
C TYR A 78 3.04 0.83 -5.78
N TYR A 79 1.73 0.70 -5.60
CA TYR A 79 1.07 0.47 -4.32
C TYR A 79 1.03 -1.02 -3.96
N ARG A 80 1.42 -1.33 -2.73
CA ARG A 80 1.29 -2.67 -2.12
C ARG A 80 0.64 -2.54 -0.76
N MET A 81 -0.09 -3.56 -0.36
CA MET A 81 -0.63 -3.68 0.99
C MET A 81 -0.35 -5.06 1.54
N PHE A 82 0.06 -5.12 2.80
CA PHE A 82 0.16 -6.35 3.55
C PHE A 82 -0.53 -6.17 4.91
N ILE A 83 -1.46 -7.06 5.24
CA ILE A 83 -2.11 -7.13 6.54
C ILE A 83 -1.98 -8.58 7.05
N ARG A 84 -1.56 -8.73 8.31
CA ARG A 84 -1.47 -10.01 9.03
C ARG A 84 -2.82 -10.72 8.99
N HIS A 85 -2.81 -12.03 8.78
CA HIS A 85 -4.03 -12.79 8.44
C HIS A 85 -5.18 -12.59 9.44
N GLY A 86 -4.89 -12.65 10.75
CA GLY A 86 -5.88 -12.48 11.82
C GLY A 86 -6.47 -11.07 11.96
N ASP A 87 -5.86 -10.06 11.32
CA ASP A 87 -6.28 -8.66 11.41
C ASP A 87 -6.96 -8.16 10.12
N ARG A 88 -7.27 -9.08 9.19
CA ARG A 88 -7.97 -8.78 7.94
C ARG A 88 -9.46 -8.62 8.20
N VAL A 89 -9.85 -7.51 8.79
CA VAL A 89 -11.26 -7.17 9.00
C VAL A 89 -11.90 -6.62 7.72
N TYR A 90 -13.22 -6.81 7.60
CA TYR A 90 -13.98 -6.37 6.43
C TYR A 90 -13.83 -4.85 6.22
N GLY A 91 -13.64 -4.43 4.97
CA GLY A 91 -13.53 -3.03 4.57
C GLY A 91 -12.17 -2.35 4.84
N MET A 92 -11.29 -2.93 5.67
CA MET A 92 -9.97 -2.36 6.00
C MET A 92 -9.13 -2.05 4.75
N MET A 93 -9.07 -2.98 3.80
CA MET A 93 -8.32 -2.78 2.55
C MET A 93 -8.82 -1.55 1.79
N ARG A 94 -10.15 -1.37 1.69
CA ARG A 94 -10.75 -0.22 1.01
C ARG A 94 -10.40 1.08 1.74
N PHE A 95 -10.58 1.09 3.05
CA PHE A 95 -10.29 2.25 3.89
C PHE A 95 -8.82 2.69 3.73
N VAL A 96 -7.88 1.76 3.92
CA VAL A 96 -6.44 2.04 3.85
C VAL A 96 -6.00 2.41 2.43
N THR A 97 -6.58 1.80 1.39
CA THR A 97 -6.28 2.16 -0.01
C THR A 97 -6.75 3.58 -0.32
N ALA A 98 -7.96 3.95 0.10
CA ALA A 98 -8.48 5.31 -0.08
C ALA A 98 -7.65 6.34 0.71
N ALA A 99 -7.33 6.06 1.97
CA ALA A 99 -6.51 6.93 2.81
C ALA A 99 -5.09 7.13 2.21
N ALA A 100 -4.48 6.05 1.70
CA ALA A 100 -3.17 6.15 1.06
C ALA A 100 -3.23 6.95 -0.25
N ARG A 101 -4.30 6.75 -1.06
CA ARG A 101 -4.53 7.54 -2.27
C ARG A 101 -4.63 9.02 -1.96
N ASP A 102 -5.49 9.37 -1.01
CA ASP A 102 -5.72 10.77 -0.66
C ASP A 102 -4.45 11.40 -0.09
N TYR A 103 -3.76 10.69 0.81
CA TYR A 103 -2.46 11.14 1.33
C TYR A 103 -1.42 11.39 0.22
N LEU A 104 -1.24 10.45 -0.71
CA LEU A 104 -0.27 10.59 -1.80
C LEU A 104 -0.69 11.65 -2.83
N ARG A 105 -2.00 11.80 -3.09
CA ARG A 105 -2.55 12.85 -3.96
C ARG A 105 -2.36 14.23 -3.37
N ASP A 106 -2.34 14.37 -2.05
CA ASP A 106 -2.23 15.68 -1.41
C ASP A 106 -0.77 15.98 -0.98
N LEU A 107 0.12 14.97 -1.01
CA LEU A 107 1.54 15.12 -0.69
C LEU A 107 2.28 16.06 -1.65
N GLU A 108 2.88 17.12 -1.15
CA GLU A 108 3.71 18.03 -1.95
C GLU A 108 5.18 17.57 -1.96
N VAL A 109 5.63 17.04 -3.10
CA VAL A 109 7.01 16.61 -3.31
C VAL A 109 7.49 17.01 -4.71
N PRO A 110 8.79 17.29 -4.90
CA PRO A 110 9.37 17.48 -6.23
C PRO A 110 9.11 16.26 -7.12
N ASP A 111 8.86 16.51 -8.41
CA ASP A 111 8.64 15.48 -9.43
C ASP A 111 7.58 14.43 -9.04
N LYS A 112 6.49 14.90 -8.41
CA LYS A 112 5.41 14.07 -7.90
C LYS A 112 4.91 13.05 -8.94
N PRO A 113 4.80 11.75 -8.59
CA PRO A 113 4.22 10.75 -9.47
C PRO A 113 2.81 11.12 -9.91
N ARG A 114 2.47 10.77 -11.16
CA ARG A 114 1.18 11.14 -11.79
C ARG A 114 -0.02 10.51 -11.10
N GLY A 115 0.18 9.41 -10.38
CA GLY A 115 -0.87 8.66 -9.73
C GLY A 115 -0.38 7.35 -9.12
N MET A 116 -1.27 6.36 -9.03
CA MET A 116 -1.01 5.06 -8.41
C MET A 116 -1.24 3.89 -9.36
N ILE A 117 -0.47 2.82 -9.15
CA ILE A 117 -0.61 1.53 -9.82
C ILE A 117 -0.75 0.45 -8.75
N ILE A 118 -1.72 -0.45 -8.92
CA ILE A 118 -1.89 -1.66 -8.12
C ILE A 118 -1.72 -2.87 -9.05
N GLU A 119 -0.78 -3.75 -8.72
CA GLU A 119 -0.72 -5.09 -9.31
C GLU A 119 -1.49 -6.07 -8.41
N ALA A 120 -2.54 -6.69 -8.95
CA ALA A 120 -3.43 -7.54 -8.18
C ALA A 120 -2.83 -8.95 -7.98
N GLU A 121 -2.00 -9.13 -6.95
CA GLU A 121 -1.43 -10.44 -6.62
C GLU A 121 -2.45 -11.42 -6.03
N ASN A 122 -3.51 -10.91 -5.41
CA ASN A 122 -4.57 -11.74 -4.82
C ASN A 122 -5.68 -11.98 -5.85
N PRO A 123 -5.96 -13.23 -6.26
CA PRO A 123 -7.03 -13.54 -7.22
C PRO A 123 -8.42 -13.03 -6.80
N LYS A 124 -8.66 -12.84 -5.49
CA LYS A 124 -9.92 -12.26 -4.99
C LYS A 124 -10.15 -10.81 -5.45
N LEU A 125 -9.10 -10.09 -5.85
CA LEU A 125 -9.21 -8.74 -6.43
C LEU A 125 -9.82 -8.76 -7.83
N MET A 126 -9.81 -9.91 -8.52
CA MET A 126 -10.42 -10.08 -9.84
C MET A 126 -11.90 -10.44 -9.80
N ARG A 127 -12.50 -10.51 -8.59
CA ARG A 127 -13.94 -10.66 -8.46
C ARG A 127 -14.62 -9.38 -8.94
N GLN A 128 -15.70 -9.51 -9.71
CA GLN A 128 -16.46 -8.38 -10.27
C GLN A 128 -16.83 -7.31 -9.24
N ARG A 129 -17.17 -7.74 -8.01
CA ARG A 129 -17.43 -6.81 -6.90
C ARG A 129 -16.21 -5.97 -6.55
N THR A 130 -15.05 -6.59 -6.39
CA THR A 130 -13.81 -5.90 -6.04
C THR A 130 -13.34 -4.95 -7.15
N ILE A 131 -13.48 -5.37 -8.42
CA ILE A 131 -13.19 -4.50 -9.59
C ILE A 131 -14.07 -3.25 -9.54
N ARG A 132 -15.38 -3.40 -9.31
CA ARG A 132 -16.30 -2.25 -9.17
C ARG A 132 -15.95 -1.37 -7.96
N GLU A 133 -15.55 -1.97 -6.84
CA GLU A 133 -15.13 -1.22 -5.66
C GLU A 133 -13.86 -0.41 -5.92
N LEU A 134 -12.86 -0.97 -6.62
CA LEU A 134 -11.67 -0.25 -7.10
C LEU A 134 -12.05 0.86 -8.07
N GLY A 135 -12.96 0.60 -9.01
CA GLY A 135 -13.51 1.60 -9.94
C GLY A 135 -14.15 2.79 -9.22
N ARG A 136 -14.93 2.54 -8.17
CA ARG A 136 -15.50 3.61 -7.31
C ARG A 136 -14.44 4.41 -6.55
N MET A 137 -13.24 3.88 -6.38
CA MET A 137 -12.10 4.60 -5.81
C MET A 137 -11.28 5.35 -6.86
N GLY A 138 -11.67 5.30 -8.15
CA GLY A 138 -10.99 5.95 -9.27
C GLY A 138 -9.96 5.07 -9.99
N PHE A 139 -9.88 3.78 -9.66
CA PHE A 139 -8.95 2.87 -10.31
C PHE A 139 -9.56 2.24 -11.57
N GLU A 140 -8.82 2.29 -12.66
CA GLU A 140 -9.16 1.69 -13.95
C GLU A 140 -8.32 0.42 -14.18
N LEU A 141 -8.94 -0.65 -14.67
CA LEU A 141 -8.22 -1.84 -15.10
C LEU A 141 -7.60 -1.57 -16.48
N VAL A 142 -6.26 -1.48 -16.55
CA VAL A 142 -5.53 -1.06 -17.77
C VAL A 142 -4.81 -2.20 -18.48
N GLY A 143 -4.85 -3.41 -17.93
CA GLY A 143 -4.28 -4.59 -18.58
C GLY A 143 -3.67 -5.57 -17.58
N LYS A 144 -2.62 -6.26 -18.03
CA LYS A 144 -1.87 -7.23 -17.23
C LYS A 144 -0.38 -6.94 -17.26
N SER A 145 0.31 -7.27 -16.18
CA SER A 145 1.77 -7.20 -16.13
C SER A 145 2.44 -8.35 -16.87
N LYS A 146 3.78 -8.32 -16.94
CA LYS A 146 4.58 -9.45 -17.45
C LYS A 146 4.35 -10.75 -16.68
N ARG A 147 3.87 -10.67 -15.43
CA ARG A 147 3.50 -11.83 -14.59
C ARG A 147 2.07 -12.33 -14.88
N GLY A 148 1.34 -11.69 -15.80
CA GLY A 148 -0.06 -11.99 -16.08
C GLY A 148 -1.05 -11.46 -15.05
N LEU A 149 -0.60 -10.65 -14.09
CA LEU A 149 -1.43 -10.08 -13.02
C LEU A 149 -2.11 -8.81 -13.50
N ALA A 150 -3.37 -8.61 -13.11
CA ALA A 150 -4.11 -7.42 -13.49
C ALA A 150 -3.48 -6.15 -12.91
N ILE A 151 -3.44 -5.10 -13.72
CA ILE A 151 -2.94 -3.78 -13.36
C ILE A 151 -4.10 -2.82 -13.28
N PHE A 152 -4.27 -2.21 -12.10
CA PHE A 152 -5.17 -1.10 -11.88
C PHE A 152 -4.39 0.19 -11.82
N LYS A 153 -4.87 1.24 -12.50
CA LYS A 153 -4.25 2.57 -12.57
C LYS A 153 -5.20 3.63 -12.06
N LEU A 154 -4.69 4.61 -11.34
CA LEU A 154 -5.39 5.81 -10.95
C LEU A 154 -4.48 7.01 -11.24
N ASP A 155 -5.02 8.07 -11.85
CA ASP A 155 -4.35 9.36 -11.99
C ASP A 155 -4.83 10.31 -10.88
N PHE A 156 -3.92 11.12 -10.35
CA PHE A 156 -4.22 12.16 -9.37
C PHE A 156 -4.86 13.40 -10.01
#